data_AF-A0A520BTH2-F1
#
_entry.id   AF-A0A520BTH2-F1
#
_cell.length_a   1.000
_cell.length_b   1.000
_cell.length_c   1.000
_cell.angle_alpha   90.00
_cell.angle_beta   90.00
_cell.angle_gamma   90.00
#
_symmetry.space_group_name_H-M   'P 1'
#
loop_
_entity.id
_entity.type
_entity.pdbx_description
1 polymer ?
#
loop_
_entity_poly.entity_id
_entity_poly.type
_entity_poly.pdbx_seq_one_letter_code
_entity_poly.pdbx_strand_id
1 'polypeptide(L)' 'MDDKLRFFTLKSLFQWNKDEGAKEKIFLPKLQRSFVWKTEQISNLWDSILRGFPIGSFLLAFNKENLSKELLDGQQR' A
#
# COMPACT_ATOMS: atom_id res chain seq x y z
N MET A 1 17.83 -7.84 -13.45
CA MET A 1 17.27 -6.64 -12.78
C MET A 1 16.74 -7.11 -11.43
N ASP A 2 17.29 -6.60 -10.34
CA ASP A 2 16.95 -7.01 -8.96
C ASP A 2 15.50 -6.64 -8.62
N ASP A 3 14.57 -7.57 -8.82
CA ASP A 3 13.22 -7.51 -8.21
C ASP A 3 13.33 -7.93 -6.73
N LYS A 4 13.97 -7.07 -5.92
CA LYS A 4 14.08 -7.30 -4.49
C LYS A 4 12.73 -7.05 -3.84
N LEU A 5 12.12 -8.09 -3.29
CA LEU A 5 11.02 -7.95 -2.32
C LEU A 5 11.49 -7.02 -1.19
N ARG A 6 10.78 -5.91 -1.03
CA ARG A 6 11.08 -4.92 0.02
C ARG A 6 10.07 -5.06 1.14
N PHE A 7 10.56 -5.27 2.35
CA PHE A 7 9.74 -5.22 3.55
C PHE A 7 9.66 -3.77 4.03
N PHE A 8 8.44 -3.27 4.18
CA PHE A 8 8.17 -1.95 4.72
C PHE A 8 7.35 -2.08 5.99
N THR A 9 7.64 -1.21 6.96
CA THR A 9 6.77 -1.03 8.12
C THR A 9 5.66 -0.05 7.78
N LEU A 10 4.50 -0.16 8.43
CA LEU A 10 3.40 0.81 8.29
C LEU A 10 3.88 2.25 8.57
N LYS A 11 4.80 2.41 9.53
CA LYS A 11 5.42 3.71 9.84
C LYS A 11 6.20 4.28 8.65
N SER A 12 7.02 3.46 7.98
CA SER A 12 7.77 3.90 6.80
C SER A 12 6.87 4.24 5.61
N LEU A 13 5.77 3.49 5.41
CA LEU A 13 4.80 3.78 4.35
C LEU A 13 4.04 5.09 4.62
N PHE A 14 3.65 5.33 5.86
CA PHE A 14 2.96 6.56 6.25
C PHE A 14 3.83 7.80 6.04
N GLN A 15 5.13 7.70 6.33
CA GLN A 15 6.09 8.80 6.14
C GLN A 15 6.14 9.30 4.69
N TRP A 16 5.92 8.42 3.70
CA TRP A 16 5.92 8.81 2.28
C TRP A 16 4.81 9.80 1.90
N ASN A 17 3.74 9.87 2.69
CA ASN A 17 2.62 10.79 2.46
C ASN A 17 2.69 12.07 3.31
N LYS A 18 3.68 12.20 4.20
CA LYS A 18 3.70 13.24 5.24
C LYS A 18 4.25 14.59 4.75
N ASP A 19 5.18 14.60 3.79
CA ASP A 19 5.77 15.84 3.30
C ASP A 19 5.06 16.32 2.03
N GLU A 20 4.54 17.55 2.05
CA GLU A 20 3.87 18.16 0.90
C GLU A 20 4.77 18.25 -0.35
N GLY A 21 6.10 18.17 -0.17
CA GLY A 21 7.13 18.11 -1.22
C GLY A 21 7.85 16.76 -1.39
N ALA A 22 7.41 15.69 -0.70
CA ALA A 22 8.00 14.37 -0.92
C ALA A 22 7.75 13.91 -2.36
N LYS A 23 8.84 13.60 -3.06
CA LYS A 23 8.80 13.04 -4.42
C LYS A 23 8.25 11.60 -4.44
N GLU A 24 7.94 11.03 -3.28
CA GLU A 24 7.60 9.62 -3.08
C GLU A 24 6.12 9.38 -2.78
N LYS A 25 5.22 10.22 -3.30
CA LYS A 25 3.78 10.04 -3.11
C LYS A 25 3.28 8.76 -3.78
N ILE A 26 2.44 8.02 -3.06
CA ILE A 26 1.72 6.88 -3.62
C ILE A 26 0.46 7.42 -4.32
N PHE A 27 0.33 7.12 -5.61
CA PHE A 27 -0.84 7.44 -6.39
C PHE A 27 -1.75 6.22 -6.49
N LEU A 28 -3.04 6.46 -6.28
CA LEU A 28 -4.10 5.49 -6.53
C LEU A 28 -4.55 5.65 -7.99
N PRO A 29 -4.79 4.56 -8.74
CA PRO A 29 -5.30 4.64 -10.10
C PRO A 29 -6.64 5.37 -10.14
N LYS A 30 -6.82 6.24 -11.14
CA LYS A 30 -8.08 6.99 -11.34
C LYS A 30 -9.29 6.06 -11.55
N LEU A 31 -9.06 4.90 -12.16
CA LEU A 31 -10.06 3.86 -12.38
C LEU A 31 -9.89 2.76 -11.34
N GLN A 32 -10.52 2.94 -10.17
CA GLN A 32 -10.58 1.92 -9.12
C GLN A 32 -12.04 1.54 -8.86
N ARG A 33 -12.28 0.27 -8.50
CA ARG A 33 -13.63 -0.15 -8.09
C ARG A 33 -13.99 0.49 -6.75
N SER A 34 -15.27 0.73 -6.54
CA SER A 34 -15.79 1.17 -5.24
C SER A 34 -15.35 0.22 -4.13
N PHE A 35 -15.17 0.78 -2.93
CA PHE A 35 -14.86 0.00 -1.74
C PHE A 35 -16.00 -0.99 -1.44
N VAL A 36 -15.69 -2.29 -1.38
CA VAL A 36 -16.69 -3.37 -1.22
C VAL A 36 -16.59 -4.11 0.12
N TRP A 37 -15.66 -3.71 0.99
CA TRP A 37 -15.44 -4.40 2.26
C TRP A 37 -16.57 -4.12 3.25
N LYS A 38 -17.10 -5.20 3.82
CA LYS A 38 -18.04 -5.17 4.94
C LYS A 38 -17.30 -4.97 6.25
N THR A 39 -17.97 -4.42 7.26
CA THR A 39 -17.41 -4.18 8.60
C THR A 39 -16.75 -5.42 9.22
N GLU A 40 -17.32 -6.60 9.00
CA GLU A 40 -16.77 -7.87 9.49
C GLU A 40 -15.39 -8.19 8.91
N GLN A 41 -15.17 -7.90 7.62
CA GLN A 41 -13.88 -8.14 6.95
C GLN A 41 -12.79 -7.23 7.50
N ILE A 42 -13.16 -5.96 7.80
CA ILE A 42 -12.26 -5.01 8.45
C ILE A 42 -11.88 -5.52 9.85
N SER A 43 -12.85 -6.02 10.63
CA SER A 43 -12.58 -6.59 11.95
C SER A 43 -11.65 -7.79 11.90
N ASN A 44 -11.85 -8.68 10.93
CA ASN A 44 -11.00 -9.87 10.75
C ASN A 44 -9.58 -9.51 10.33
N LEU A 45 -9.41 -8.45 9.54
CA LEU A 45 -8.08 -7.92 9.20
C LEU A 45 -7.36 -7.42 10.47
N TRP A 46 -8.04 -6.63 11.31
CA TRP A 46 -7.47 -6.17 12.57
C TRP A 46 -7.10 -7.32 13.51
N ASP A 47 -7.98 -8.31 13.66
CA ASP A 47 -7.69 -9.51 14.47
C ASP A 47 -6.46 -10.27 13.93
N SER A 48 -6.32 -10.36 12.60
CA SER A 48 -5.16 -10.99 11.96
C SER A 48 -3.86 -10.23 12.23
N ILE A 49 -3.89 -8.90 12.13
CA ILE A 49 -2.75 -8.03 12.44
C ILE A 49 -2.33 -8.17 13.91
N LEU A 50 -3.30 -8.17 14.84
CA LEU A 50 -3.05 -8.29 16.28
C LEU A 50 -2.48 -9.66 16.67
N ARG A 51 -2.86 -10.71 15.95
CA ARG A 51 -2.30 -12.07 16.12
C ARG A 51 -0.93 -12.26 15.46
N GLY A 52 -0.45 -11.27 14.72
CA GLY A 52 0.83 -11.34 14.01
C GLY A 52 0.79 -12.20 12.74
N PHE A 53 -0.39 -12.44 12.17
CA PHE A 53 -0.47 -13.09 10.86
C PHE A 53 0.10 -12.16 9.78
N PRO A 54 0.86 -12.70 8.82
CA PRO A 54 1.38 -11.91 7.72
C PRO A 54 0.22 -11.39 6.86
N ILE A 55 0.17 -10.08 6.66
CA ILE A 55 -0.72 -9.47 5.68
C ILE A 55 -0.20 -9.68 4.26
N GLY A 56 -1.10 -9.68 3.29
CA GLY A 56 -0.73 -9.83 1.88
C GLY A 56 0.27 -8.76 1.40
N SER A 57 0.94 -9.04 0.28
CA SER A 57 1.81 -8.07 -0.38
C SER A 57 1.03 -7.04 -1.17
N PHE A 58 1.61 -5.85 -1.31
CA PHE A 58 1.11 -4.79 -2.20
C PHE A 58 2.00 -4.70 -3.43
N LEU A 59 1.41 -4.44 -4.59
CA LEU A 59 2.16 -4.24 -5.83
C LEU A 59 2.26 -2.75 -6.14
N LEU A 60 3.49 -2.26 -6.24
CA LEU A 60 3.81 -0.87 -6.56
C LEU A 60 4.61 -0.80 -7.86
N ALA A 61 4.17 0.01 -8.81
CA ALA A 61 4.99 0.42 -9.94
C ALA A 61 5.82 1.64 -9.56
N PHE A 62 7.14 1.56 -9.76
CA PHE A 62 8.09 2.64 -9.48
C PHE A 62 8.52 3.30 -10.80
N ASN A 63 8.21 4.58 -10.97
CA ASN A 63 8.76 5.37 -12.06
C ASN A 63 9.98 6.15 -11.56
N LYS A 64 11.17 5.87 -12.11
CA LYS A 64 12.43 6.50 -11.68
C LYS A 64 12.57 7.97 -12.13
N GLU A 65 11.87 8.38 -13.19
CA GLU A 65 11.99 9.72 -13.75
C GLU A 65 11.15 10.73 -12.96
N ASN A 66 9.92 10.35 -12.62
CA ASN A 66 8.99 11.20 -11.86
C ASN A 66 8.96 10.88 -10.36
N LEU A 67 9.74 9.88 -9.91
CA LEU A 67 9.76 9.34 -8.54
C LEU A 67 8.38 8.90 -8.01
N SER A 68 7.39 8.82 -8.90
CA SER A 68 6.03 8.43 -8.57
C SER A 68 5.95 6.92 -8.31
N LYS A 69 5.14 6.58 -7.32
CA LYS A 69 4.81 5.20 -6.96
C LYS A 69 3.33 5.01 -7.23
N GLU A 70 2.97 4.11 -8.13
CA GLU A 70 1.57 3.80 -8.43
C GLU A 70 1.19 2.48 -7.75
N LEU A 71 0.12 2.49 -6.98
CA LEU A 71 -0.42 1.28 -6.37
C LEU A 71 -1.24 0.51 -7.41
N LEU A 72 -0.70 -0.63 -7.86
CA LEU A 72 -1.30 -1.46 -8.89
C LEU A 72 -2.25 -2.51 -8.32
N ASP A 73 -1.93 -3.07 -7.15
CA ASP A 73 -2.74 -4.08 -6.46
C ASP A 73 -2.68 -3.91 -4.93
N GLY A 74 -3.73 -4.40 -4.26
CA GLY A 74 -3.85 -4.41 -2.79
C GLY A 74 -4.72 -3.29 -2.22
N GLN A 75 -5.34 -2.44 -3.04
CA GLN A 75 -6.25 -1.38 -2.56
C GLN A 75 -7.44 -1.86 -1.73
N GLN A 76 -7.86 -3.11 -1.95
CA GLN A 76 -9.02 -3.73 -1.29
C GLN A 76 -8.60 -4.96 -0.48
N ARG A 77 -7.41 -4.92 0.12
CA ARG A 77 -6.89 -5.95 1.03
C ARG A 77 -6.85 -5.46 2.47
#